data_AF-A0A6V2T9A0-F1
#
_entry.id   AF-A0A6V2T9A0-F1
#
_cell.length_a   1.000
_cell.length_b   1.000
_cell.length_c   1.000
_cell.angle_alpha   90.00
_cell.angle_beta   90.00
_cell.angle_gamma   90.00
#
_symmetry.space_group_name_H-M   'P 1'
#
loop_
_entity.id
_entity.type
_entity.pdbx_description
1 polymer ?
#
loop_
_entity_poly.entity_id
_entity_poly.type
_entity_poly.pdbx_seq_one_letter_code
_entity_poly.pdbx_strand_id
1 'polypeptide(L)'
;MTEASYHGLPAHNPPEMQRCSLAAVTLQLKALGIQNVLRFDFLSPPPPESLSRALELLFALGALTEAGELTQPIGDRMARLPLEPQLAAMLLAAEEEACVEEAAAVAALLSVQSVFTVSRAKELEAARAPFAVYEGDSVTLLNVHRRFLRQLKRHGSARAGSWCRRHRLNERVLERCSHVKAPPRRSRARLAWGEHPDIAPSSPEIRRSCCASSRGAAAAPAREA
;
A
#
# COMPACT_ATOMS: atom_id res chain seq x y z
N MET A 1 22.98 -16.06 27.06
CA MET A 1 22.51 -14.84 27.73
C MET A 1 22.97 -14.94 29.17
N THR A 2 23.68 -13.94 29.70
CA THR A 2 24.15 -13.92 31.10
C THR A 2 23.06 -13.38 32.03
N GLU A 3 23.07 -13.76 33.31
CA GLU A 3 22.13 -13.27 34.34
C GLU A 3 22.11 -11.73 34.40
N ALA A 4 23.27 -11.09 34.25
CA ALA A 4 23.39 -9.63 34.15
C ALA A 4 22.62 -9.04 32.94
N SER A 5 22.57 -9.75 31.79
CA SER A 5 21.76 -9.31 30.64
C SER A 5 20.27 -9.48 30.87
N TYR A 6 19.84 -10.42 31.72
CA TYR A 6 18.43 -10.62 32.05
C TYR A 6 17.89 -9.48 32.91
N HIS A 7 18.66 -9.03 33.91
CA HIS A 7 18.27 -7.91 34.78
C HIS A 7 18.23 -6.54 34.07
N GLY A 8 18.85 -6.41 32.90
CA GLY A 8 18.81 -5.19 32.08
C GLY A 8 17.60 -5.09 31.13
N LEU A 9 16.77 -6.14 31.01
CA LEU A 9 15.62 -6.13 30.13
C LEU A 9 14.44 -5.38 30.77
N PRO A 10 13.66 -4.61 30.00
CA PRO A 10 12.45 -3.99 30.49
C PRO A 10 11.43 -5.06 30.93
N ALA A 11 10.75 -4.81 32.04
CA ALA A 11 9.77 -5.76 32.60
C ALA A 11 8.56 -5.99 31.67
N HIS A 12 8.18 -4.99 30.88
CA HIS A 12 7.06 -5.05 29.93
C HIS A 12 7.43 -4.32 28.64
N ASN A 13 6.88 -4.80 27.53
CA ASN A 13 7.00 -4.12 26.25
C ASN A 13 6.07 -2.89 26.21
N PRO A 14 6.50 -1.77 25.60
CA PRO A 14 5.63 -0.63 25.41
C PRO A 14 4.41 -1.01 24.55
N PRO A 15 3.24 -0.39 24.77
CA PRO A 15 2.02 -0.68 24.04
C PRO A 15 2.15 -0.33 22.55
N GLU A 16 1.44 -1.07 21.70
CA GLU A 16 1.49 -0.90 20.23
C GLU A 16 1.12 0.51 19.77
N MET A 17 0.20 1.17 20.47
CA MET A 17 -0.24 2.54 20.17
C MET A 17 0.89 3.58 20.27
N GLN A 18 1.95 3.30 21.02
CA GLN A 18 3.12 4.16 21.15
C GLN A 18 4.24 3.81 20.16
N ARG A 19 4.10 2.70 19.42
CA ARG A 19 5.16 2.14 18.56
C ARG A 19 4.82 2.22 17.07
N CYS A 20 3.53 2.24 16.74
CA CYS A 20 3.03 2.12 15.36
C CYS A 20 2.50 3.45 14.80
N SER A 21 2.46 3.54 13.47
CA SER A 21 1.84 4.68 12.77
C SER A 21 0.36 4.78 13.11
N LEU A 22 -0.10 5.99 13.47
CA LEU A 22 -1.48 6.24 13.88
C LEU A 22 -2.38 6.69 12.73
N ALA A 23 -1.86 6.82 11.51
CA ALA A 23 -2.61 7.36 10.37
C ALA A 23 -3.94 6.65 10.12
N ALA A 24 -3.94 5.30 10.10
CA ALA A 24 -5.15 4.51 9.93
C ALA A 24 -6.14 4.67 11.10
N VAL A 25 -5.61 4.70 12.34
CA VAL A 25 -6.43 4.87 13.56
C VAL A 25 -7.05 6.26 13.60
N THR A 26 -6.29 7.31 13.31
CA THR A 26 -6.76 8.70 13.26
C THR A 26 -7.84 8.87 12.21
N LEU A 27 -7.68 8.26 11.02
CA LEU A 27 -8.71 8.26 9.98
C LEU A 27 -10.00 7.60 10.47
N GLN A 28 -9.88 6.45 11.15
CA GLN A 28 -11.03 5.74 11.70
C GLN A 28 -11.74 6.54 12.81
N LEU A 29 -11.00 7.17 13.72
CA LEU A 29 -11.56 8.02 14.77
C LEU A 29 -12.32 9.20 14.17
N LYS A 30 -11.80 9.81 13.10
CA LYS A 30 -12.46 10.87 12.34
C LYS A 30 -13.74 10.38 11.66
N ALA A 31 -13.71 9.19 11.06
CA ALA A 31 -14.90 8.56 10.48
C ALA A 31 -15.99 8.23 11.52
N LEU A 32 -15.61 7.97 12.77
CA LEU A 32 -16.53 7.80 13.90
C LEU A 32 -17.14 9.12 14.40
N GLY A 33 -16.72 10.28 13.86
CA GLY A 33 -17.22 11.59 14.25
C GLY A 33 -16.45 12.25 15.40
N ILE A 34 -15.28 11.72 15.78
CA ILE A 34 -14.45 12.32 16.82
C ILE A 34 -13.71 13.54 16.25
N GLN A 35 -14.18 14.72 16.64
CA GLN A 35 -13.62 16.01 16.19
C GLN A 35 -12.19 16.22 16.72
N ASN A 36 -11.96 16.02 18.03
CA ASN A 36 -10.66 16.28 18.64
C ASN A 36 -9.95 14.99 19.05
N VAL A 37 -9.05 14.52 18.18
CA VAL A 37 -8.28 13.29 18.41
C VAL A 37 -7.22 13.48 19.51
N LEU A 38 -6.73 14.69 19.74
CA LEU A 38 -5.72 14.98 20.78
C LEU A 38 -6.31 14.90 22.19
N ARG A 39 -7.61 15.15 22.34
CA ARG A 39 -8.34 15.05 23.63
C ARG A 39 -9.10 13.74 23.78
N PHE A 40 -8.90 12.80 22.85
CA PHE A 40 -9.52 11.50 22.95
C PHE A 40 -8.90 10.70 24.10
N ASP A 41 -9.74 9.99 24.85
CA ASP A 41 -9.30 9.21 26.01
C ASP A 41 -8.74 7.85 25.56
N PHE A 42 -7.44 7.83 25.26
CA PHE A 42 -6.72 6.62 24.88
C PHE A 42 -6.33 5.81 26.12
N LEU A 43 -6.53 4.49 26.08
CA LEU A 43 -6.09 3.56 27.13
C LEU A 43 -4.60 3.69 27.46
N SER A 44 -3.79 3.92 26.43
CA SER A 44 -2.38 4.28 26.55
C SER A 44 -2.11 5.46 25.61
N PRO A 45 -1.94 6.69 26.11
CA PRO A 45 -1.85 7.86 25.25
C PRO A 45 -0.63 7.76 24.34
N PRO A 46 -0.81 7.93 23.01
CA PRO A 46 0.30 8.02 22.07
C PRO A 46 1.05 9.34 22.26
N PRO A 47 2.32 9.43 21.81
CA PRO A 47 3.04 10.69 21.79
C PRO A 47 2.35 11.71 20.87
N PRO A 48 2.24 12.99 21.28
CA PRO A 48 1.49 14.01 20.53
C PRO A 48 2.06 14.23 19.13
N GLU A 49 3.37 14.08 18.96
CA GLU A 49 4.07 14.20 17.67
C GLU A 49 3.62 13.14 16.65
N SER A 50 3.27 11.93 17.11
CA SER A 50 2.78 10.88 16.21
C SER A 50 1.34 11.15 15.77
N LEU A 51 0.52 11.74 16.63
CA LEU A 51 -0.82 12.19 16.27
C LEU A 51 -0.79 13.39 15.32
N SER A 52 0.08 14.37 15.54
CA SER A 52 0.23 15.51 14.62
C SER A 52 0.70 15.06 13.25
N ARG A 53 1.71 14.18 13.18
CA ARG A 53 2.19 13.61 11.93
C ARG A 53 1.11 12.80 11.18
N ALA A 54 0.28 12.07 11.91
CA ALA A 54 -0.85 11.35 11.32
C ALA A 54 -1.88 12.31 10.70
N LEU A 55 -2.23 13.39 11.39
CA LEU A 55 -3.13 14.43 10.88
C LEU A 55 -2.56 15.15 9.66
N GLU A 56 -1.28 15.53 9.70
CA GLU A 56 -0.57 16.14 8.57
C GLU A 56 -0.56 15.23 7.34
N LEU A 57 -0.29 13.94 7.54
CA LEU A 57 -0.32 12.96 6.45
C LEU A 57 -1.72 12.84 5.84
N LEU A 58 -2.76 12.75 6.67
CA LEU A 58 -4.15 12.64 6.19
C LEU A 58 -4.62 13.92 5.48
N PHE A 59 -4.16 15.09 5.93
CA PHE A 59 -4.38 16.35 5.23
C PHE A 59 -3.67 16.36 3.87
N ALA A 60 -2.40 15.94 3.82
CA ALA A 60 -1.63 15.87 2.58
C ALA A 60 -2.20 14.90 1.54
N LEU A 61 -2.89 13.85 1.98
CA LEU A 61 -3.60 12.88 1.13
C LEU A 61 -5.00 13.36 0.70
N GLY A 62 -5.46 14.52 1.18
CA GLY A 62 -6.79 15.06 0.89
C GLY A 62 -7.93 14.36 1.63
N ALA A 63 -7.63 13.56 2.67
CA ALA A 63 -8.63 12.90 3.51
C ALA A 63 -9.24 13.85 4.54
N LEU A 64 -8.52 14.90 4.94
CA LEU A 64 -8.96 15.92 5.89
C LEU A 64 -8.99 17.32 5.25
N THR A 65 -9.92 18.15 5.71
CA THR A 65 -9.97 19.58 5.40
C THR A 65 -9.00 20.37 6.29
N GLU A 66 -8.78 21.66 5.99
CA GLU A 66 -8.00 22.57 6.86
C GLU A 66 -8.60 22.70 8.27
N ALA A 67 -9.93 22.52 8.41
CA ALA A 67 -10.62 22.47 9.69
C ALA A 67 -10.43 21.14 10.44
N GLY A 68 -9.76 20.15 9.84
CA GLY A 68 -9.56 18.82 10.41
C GLY A 68 -10.79 17.93 10.34
N GLU A 69 -11.75 18.24 9.46
CA GLU A 69 -12.94 17.42 9.21
C GLU A 69 -12.69 16.44 8.06
N LEU A 70 -13.41 15.31 8.06
CA LEU A 70 -13.29 14.30 7.02
C LEU A 70 -13.87 14.82 5.69
N THR A 71 -13.09 14.76 4.61
CA THR A 71 -13.57 15.19 3.29
C THR A 71 -14.61 14.21 2.73
N GLN A 72 -15.65 14.77 2.10
CA GLN A 72 -16.66 14.01 1.36
C GLN A 72 -16.47 14.26 -0.14
N PRO A 73 -16.36 13.23 -1.01
CA PRO A 73 -16.45 11.79 -0.71
C PRO A 73 -15.11 11.09 -0.43
N ILE A 74 -13.96 11.77 -0.57
CA ILE A 74 -12.64 11.11 -0.61
C ILE A 74 -12.27 10.49 0.75
N GLY A 75 -12.28 11.26 1.83
CA GLY A 75 -11.94 10.79 3.18
C GLY A 75 -12.85 9.67 3.68
N ASP A 76 -14.16 9.79 3.42
CA ASP A 76 -15.16 8.78 3.76
C ASP A 76 -14.97 7.46 2.99
N ARG A 77 -14.59 7.54 1.71
CA ARG A 77 -14.21 6.35 0.94
C ARG A 77 -12.92 5.72 1.43
N MET A 78 -11.94 6.53 1.80
CA MET A 78 -10.66 6.07 2.33
C MET A 78 -10.84 5.30 3.64
N ALA A 79 -11.69 5.81 4.55
CA ALA A 79 -11.98 5.20 5.85
C ALA A 79 -12.70 3.84 5.75
N ARG A 80 -13.42 3.58 4.65
CA ARG A 80 -14.07 2.28 4.42
C ARG A 80 -13.13 1.17 3.99
N LEU A 81 -11.92 1.51 3.51
CA LEU A 81 -10.97 0.52 3.00
C LEU A 81 -10.11 0.00 4.16
N PRO A 82 -9.93 -1.33 4.30
CA PRO A 82 -9.06 -1.92 5.33
C PRO A 82 -7.59 -1.88 4.88
N LEU A 83 -7.10 -0.70 4.51
CA LEU A 83 -5.75 -0.46 4.00
C LEU A 83 -5.16 0.78 4.67
N GLU A 84 -3.83 0.88 4.63
CA GLU A 84 -3.14 2.11 5.02
C GLU A 84 -3.65 3.30 4.17
N PRO A 85 -3.83 4.50 4.75
CA PRO A 85 -4.38 5.66 4.04
C PRO A 85 -3.65 6.00 2.73
N GLN A 86 -2.34 5.80 2.68
CA GLN A 86 -1.54 6.00 1.46
C GLN A 86 -1.93 5.03 0.34
N LEU A 87 -2.11 3.74 0.66
CA LEU A 87 -2.54 2.74 -0.32
C LEU A 87 -3.99 2.95 -0.73
N ALA A 88 -4.84 3.36 0.20
CA ALA A 88 -6.22 3.73 -0.10
C ALA A 88 -6.28 4.93 -1.06
N ALA A 89 -5.48 5.97 -0.84
CA ALA A 89 -5.36 7.11 -1.76
C ALA A 89 -4.87 6.70 -3.16
N MET A 90 -3.89 5.79 -3.24
CA MET A 90 -3.42 5.22 -4.51
C MET A 90 -4.57 4.56 -5.29
N LEU A 91 -5.39 3.76 -4.61
CA LEU A 91 -6.53 3.08 -5.24
C LEU A 91 -7.62 4.04 -5.69
N LEU A 92 -7.87 5.11 -4.93
CA LEU A 92 -8.83 6.14 -5.33
C LEU A 92 -8.35 6.89 -6.59
N ALA A 93 -7.07 7.27 -6.64
CA ALA A 93 -6.47 7.87 -7.84
C ALA A 93 -6.46 6.91 -9.04
N ALA A 94 -6.28 5.60 -8.80
CA ALA A 94 -6.33 4.59 -9.85
C ALA A 94 -7.73 4.42 -10.48
N GLU A 95 -8.79 4.79 -9.76
CA GLU A 95 -10.15 4.77 -10.31
C GLU A 95 -10.33 5.82 -11.40
N GLU A 96 -9.76 7.01 -11.20
CA GLU A 96 -9.78 8.10 -12.18
C GLU A 96 -8.94 7.77 -13.42
N GLU A 97 -7.80 7.12 -13.23
CA GLU A 97 -6.86 6.71 -14.28
C GLU A 97 -7.17 5.29 -14.84
N ALA A 98 -8.35 4.74 -14.56
CA ALA A 98 -8.85 3.44 -15.03
C ALA A 98 -7.98 2.19 -14.73
N CYS A 99 -6.92 2.29 -13.91
CA CYS A 99 -5.94 1.24 -13.61
C CYS A 99 -6.11 0.57 -12.23
N VAL A 100 -7.36 0.46 -11.75
CA VAL A 100 -7.68 -0.04 -10.40
C VAL A 100 -7.16 -1.45 -10.12
N GLU A 101 -7.13 -2.31 -11.13
CA GLU A 101 -6.76 -3.73 -10.96
C GLU A 101 -5.25 -3.89 -10.76
N GLU A 102 -4.46 -3.16 -11.54
CA GLU A 102 -3.02 -3.03 -11.36
C GLU A 102 -2.68 -2.41 -10.01
N ALA A 103 -3.35 -1.33 -9.65
CA ALA A 103 -3.14 -0.65 -8.38
C ALA A 103 -3.53 -1.55 -7.19
N ALA A 104 -4.59 -2.35 -7.31
CA ALA A 104 -4.98 -3.33 -6.30
C ALA A 104 -3.95 -4.46 -6.15
N ALA A 105 -3.41 -4.97 -7.27
CA ALA A 105 -2.34 -5.96 -7.24
C ALA A 105 -1.07 -5.40 -6.58
N VAL A 106 -0.69 -4.17 -6.92
CA VAL A 106 0.46 -3.49 -6.30
C VAL A 106 0.20 -3.25 -4.80
N ALA A 107 -0.97 -2.76 -4.41
CA ALA A 107 -1.34 -2.57 -3.02
C ALA A 107 -1.26 -3.89 -2.24
N ALA A 108 -1.73 -5.00 -2.83
CA ALA A 108 -1.62 -6.33 -2.24
C ALA A 108 -0.16 -6.76 -2.06
N LEU A 109 0.69 -6.56 -3.08
CA LEU A 109 2.11 -6.92 -3.02
C LEU A 109 2.89 -6.07 -2.01
N LEU A 110 2.54 -4.80 -1.84
CA LEU A 110 3.15 -3.90 -0.86
C LEU A 110 2.68 -4.18 0.57
N SER A 111 1.46 -4.71 0.74
CA SER A 111 0.90 -5.04 2.06
C SER A 111 1.44 -6.36 2.63
N VAL A 112 1.97 -7.24 1.77
CA VAL A 112 2.54 -8.51 2.19
C VAL A 112 4.05 -8.38 2.42
N GLN A 113 4.61 -9.28 3.24
CA GLN A 113 6.05 -9.40 3.47
C GLN A 113 6.84 -9.58 2.16
N SER A 114 8.16 -9.41 2.24
CA SER A 114 9.09 -9.42 1.11
C SER A 114 8.80 -10.50 0.07
N VAL A 115 8.49 -10.07 -1.16
CA VAL A 115 8.21 -10.93 -2.32
C VAL A 115 9.43 -11.78 -2.70
N PHE A 116 10.63 -11.23 -2.51
CA PHE A 116 11.91 -11.92 -2.74
C PHE A 116 12.35 -12.65 -1.47
N THR A 117 12.87 -13.87 -1.63
CA THR A 117 13.30 -14.73 -0.51
C THR A 117 14.73 -14.49 -0.06
N VAL A 118 15.44 -13.56 -0.70
CA VAL A 118 16.86 -13.31 -0.48
C VAL A 118 17.07 -12.09 0.41
N SER A 119 17.93 -12.22 1.42
CA SER A 119 18.27 -11.14 2.35
C SER A 119 19.52 -10.35 1.98
N ARG A 120 20.41 -10.92 1.16
CA ARG A 120 21.67 -10.28 0.75
C ARG A 120 21.44 -9.31 -0.40
N ALA A 121 21.82 -8.05 -0.22
CA ALA A 121 21.61 -6.98 -1.19
C ALA A 121 22.07 -7.31 -2.62
N LYS A 122 23.30 -7.84 -2.79
CA LYS A 122 23.84 -8.19 -4.13
C LYS A 122 23.02 -9.26 -4.86
N GLU A 123 22.57 -10.27 -4.11
CA GLU A 123 21.79 -11.38 -4.66
C GLU A 123 20.34 -10.96 -4.93
N LEU A 124 19.80 -10.03 -4.12
CA LEU A 124 18.49 -9.42 -4.34
C LEU A 124 18.47 -8.61 -5.64
N GLU A 125 19.47 -7.78 -5.88
CA GLU A 125 19.59 -7.02 -7.14
C GLU A 125 19.67 -7.95 -8.36
N ALA A 126 20.45 -9.04 -8.26
CA ALA A 126 20.53 -10.03 -9.33
C ALA A 126 19.19 -10.76 -9.59
N ALA A 127 18.43 -11.06 -8.53
CA ALA A 127 17.10 -11.67 -8.64
C ALA A 127 16.05 -10.69 -9.19
N ARG A 128 16.23 -9.38 -8.91
CA ARG A 128 15.34 -8.30 -9.33
C ARG A 128 15.60 -7.82 -10.75
N ALA A 129 16.86 -7.84 -11.21
CA ALA A 129 17.28 -7.36 -12.53
C ALA A 129 16.42 -7.86 -13.73
N PRO A 130 15.97 -9.13 -13.80
CA PRO A 130 15.13 -9.62 -14.90
C PRO A 130 13.72 -9.01 -14.95
N PHE A 131 13.28 -8.44 -13.83
CA PHE A 131 11.96 -7.83 -13.66
C PHE A 131 12.03 -6.30 -13.59
N ALA A 132 13.22 -5.75 -13.43
CA ALA A 132 13.45 -4.33 -13.21
C ALA A 132 12.95 -3.51 -14.40
N VAL A 133 12.31 -2.41 -14.07
CA VAL A 133 11.65 -1.48 -14.97
C VAL A 133 12.15 -0.09 -14.59
N TYR A 134 12.48 0.75 -15.58
CA TYR A 134 13.03 2.09 -15.31
C TYR A 134 12.02 2.98 -14.55
N GLU A 135 10.74 2.68 -14.71
CA GLU A 135 9.60 3.41 -14.19
C GLU A 135 9.41 3.24 -12.67
N GLY A 136 10.07 2.26 -12.04
CA GLY A 136 10.18 2.14 -10.59
C GLY A 136 9.87 0.76 -9.99
N ASP A 137 9.96 0.72 -8.66
CA ASP A 137 9.85 -0.49 -7.84
C ASP A 137 8.44 -1.09 -7.83
N SER A 138 7.41 -0.24 -7.73
CA SER A 138 6.00 -0.68 -7.75
C SER A 138 5.64 -1.37 -9.07
N VAL A 139 6.12 -0.83 -10.20
CA VAL A 139 5.92 -1.42 -11.53
C VAL A 139 6.73 -2.71 -11.69
N THR A 140 7.94 -2.76 -11.10
CA THR A 140 8.76 -3.98 -11.04
C THR A 140 8.00 -5.11 -10.32
N LEU A 141 7.38 -4.83 -9.17
CA LEU A 141 6.57 -5.80 -8.43
C LEU A 141 5.35 -6.27 -9.23
N LEU A 142 4.66 -5.36 -9.93
CA LEU A 142 3.55 -5.71 -10.81
C LEU A 142 3.99 -6.66 -11.94
N ASN A 143 5.17 -6.42 -12.52
CA ASN A 143 5.75 -7.29 -13.55
C ASN A 143 6.07 -8.70 -13.04
N VAL A 144 6.57 -8.81 -11.80
CA VAL A 144 6.76 -10.11 -11.14
C VAL A 144 5.42 -10.85 -11.03
N HIS A 145 4.39 -10.18 -10.51
CA HIS A 145 3.08 -10.78 -10.31
C HIS A 145 2.41 -11.22 -11.64
N ARG A 146 2.47 -10.38 -12.67
CA ARG A 146 1.94 -10.72 -14.01
C ARG A 146 2.68 -11.89 -14.64
N ARG A 147 4.01 -11.97 -14.49
CA ARG A 147 4.79 -13.13 -14.95
C ARG A 147 4.39 -14.40 -14.20
N PHE A 148 4.20 -14.32 -12.88
CA PHE A 148 3.71 -15.44 -12.08
C PHE A 148 2.34 -15.93 -12.55
N LEU A 149 1.37 -15.04 -12.74
CA LEU A 149 0.03 -15.40 -13.22
C LEU A 149 0.07 -16.06 -14.61
N ARG A 150 0.94 -15.58 -15.52
CA ARG A 150 1.14 -16.22 -16.83
C ARG A 150 1.68 -17.64 -16.70
N GLN A 151 2.64 -17.88 -15.81
CA GLN A 151 3.17 -19.22 -15.57
C GLN A 151 2.10 -20.14 -14.97
N LEU A 152 1.31 -19.63 -14.02
CA LEU A 152 0.22 -20.35 -13.40
C LEU A 152 -0.85 -20.76 -14.41
N LYS A 153 -1.27 -19.84 -15.29
CA LYS A 153 -2.24 -20.10 -16.38
C LYS A 153 -1.73 -21.12 -17.41
N ARG A 154 -0.45 -21.05 -17.81
CA ARG A 154 0.12 -21.87 -18.91
C ARG A 154 0.54 -23.27 -18.48
N HIS A 155 1.01 -23.42 -17.24
CA HIS A 155 1.69 -24.65 -16.82
C HIS A 155 1.20 -25.22 -15.48
N GLY A 156 0.22 -24.58 -14.85
CA GLY A 156 -0.31 -25.00 -13.55
C GLY A 156 0.60 -24.66 -12.37
N SER A 157 0.11 -24.94 -11.15
CA SER A 157 0.77 -24.58 -9.88
C SER A 157 2.16 -25.21 -9.73
N ALA A 158 2.35 -26.49 -10.08
CA ALA A 158 3.62 -27.19 -9.88
C ALA A 158 4.81 -26.54 -10.62
N ARG A 159 4.61 -26.09 -11.86
CA ARG A 159 5.66 -25.44 -12.66
C ARG A 159 5.83 -23.96 -12.30
N ALA A 160 4.77 -23.30 -11.84
CA ALA A 160 4.84 -21.95 -11.28
C ALA A 160 5.71 -21.91 -10.01
N GLY A 161 5.59 -22.90 -9.11
CA GLY A 161 6.46 -23.02 -7.94
C GLY A 161 7.93 -23.26 -8.30
N SER A 162 8.20 -24.06 -9.33
CA SER A 162 9.57 -24.23 -9.86
C SER A 162 10.15 -22.92 -10.42
N TRP A 163 9.32 -22.14 -11.13
CA TRP A 163 9.69 -20.82 -11.62
C TRP A 163 9.99 -19.83 -10.48
N CYS A 164 9.15 -19.80 -9.43
CA CYS A 164 9.40 -18.98 -8.24
C CYS A 164 10.72 -19.36 -7.56
N ARG A 165 11.03 -20.65 -7.43
CA ARG A 165 12.31 -21.12 -6.87
C ARG A 165 13.50 -20.67 -7.70
N ARG A 166 13.42 -20.72 -9.04
CA ARG A 166 14.48 -20.25 -9.94
C ARG A 166 14.74 -18.75 -9.81
N HIS A 167 13.68 -17.96 -9.65
CA HIS A 167 13.75 -16.51 -9.56
C HIS A 167 13.83 -15.97 -8.12
N ARG A 168 14.00 -16.85 -7.12
CA ARG A 168 14.09 -16.49 -5.70
C ARG A 168 12.86 -15.71 -5.18
N LEU A 169 11.68 -16.13 -5.60
CA LEU A 169 10.39 -15.53 -5.23
C LEU A 169 9.65 -16.40 -4.22
N ASN A 170 8.85 -15.76 -3.37
CA ASN A 170 7.99 -16.45 -2.40
C ASN A 170 6.63 -16.79 -3.04
N GLU A 171 6.45 -18.07 -3.38
CA GLU A 171 5.22 -18.58 -4.01
C GLU A 171 3.97 -18.30 -3.16
N ARG A 172 4.02 -18.53 -1.85
CA ARG A 172 2.87 -18.35 -0.95
C ARG A 172 2.42 -16.89 -0.89
N VAL A 173 3.36 -15.95 -0.95
CA VAL A 173 3.07 -14.51 -0.98
C VAL A 173 2.38 -14.16 -2.29
N LEU A 174 2.90 -14.63 -3.42
CA LEU A 174 2.32 -14.35 -4.74
C LEU A 174 0.93 -14.97 -4.91
N GLU A 175 0.71 -16.18 -4.41
CA GLU A 175 -0.60 -16.83 -4.37
C GLU A 175 -1.57 -16.03 -3.50
N ARG A 176 -1.18 -15.63 -2.29
CA ARG A 176 -2.01 -14.80 -1.42
C ARG A 176 -2.40 -13.49 -2.11
N CYS A 177 -1.45 -12.80 -2.74
CA CYS A 177 -1.72 -11.56 -3.47
C CYS A 177 -2.66 -11.80 -4.66
N SER A 178 -2.59 -12.95 -5.33
CA SER A 178 -3.50 -13.29 -6.44
C SER A 178 -4.95 -13.48 -6.00
N HIS A 179 -5.19 -13.80 -4.72
CA HIS A 179 -6.53 -13.91 -4.16
C HIS A 179 -7.13 -12.57 -3.71
N VAL A 180 -6.31 -11.51 -3.61
CA VAL A 180 -6.79 -10.18 -3.27
C VAL A 180 -7.52 -9.61 -4.49
N LYS A 181 -8.83 -9.39 -4.34
CA LYS A 181 -9.67 -8.77 -5.37
C LYS A 181 -9.70 -7.26 -5.17
N ALA A 182 -9.70 -6.52 -6.27
CA ALA A 182 -9.96 -5.09 -6.23
C ALA A 182 -11.33 -4.80 -5.58
N PRO A 183 -11.46 -3.70 -4.82
CA PRO A 183 -12.76 -3.26 -4.34
C PRO A 183 -13.69 -3.01 -5.54
N PRO A 184 -15.01 -3.30 -5.41
CA PRO A 184 -15.94 -3.13 -6.51
C PRO A 184 -15.97 -1.66 -6.99
N ARG A 185 -15.77 -1.47 -8.30
CA ARG A 185 -15.82 -0.14 -8.94
C ARG A 185 -17.22 0.45 -8.82
N ARG A 186 -17.36 1.67 -8.27
CA ARG A 186 -18.65 2.37 -8.13
C ARG A 186 -18.92 3.32 -9.31
N SER A 187 -17.87 3.80 -9.97
CA SER A 187 -17.97 4.64 -11.18
C SER A 187 -17.98 3.80 -12.47
N ARG A 188 -18.80 4.27 -13.42
CA ARG A 188 -19.40 3.52 -14.52
C ARG A 188 -18.54 3.62 -15.79
N ALA A 189 -17.47 2.84 -15.88
CA ALA A 189 -16.85 2.49 -17.15
C ALA A 189 -16.48 1.01 -17.13
N ARG A 190 -17.28 0.19 -17.84
CA ARG A 190 -16.93 -1.18 -18.20
C ARG A 190 -15.80 -1.12 -19.22
N LEU A 191 -14.57 -0.90 -18.76
CA LEU A 191 -13.40 -1.27 -19.54
C LEU A 191 -13.13 -2.73 -19.19
N ALA A 192 -13.44 -3.59 -20.14
CA ALA A 192 -13.04 -4.98 -20.10
C ALA A 192 -11.54 -5.03 -19.85
N TRP A 193 -11.09 -5.98 -19.03
CA TRP A 193 -9.70 -6.37 -18.96
C TRP A 193 -9.24 -6.74 -20.37
N GLY A 194 -8.67 -5.76 -21.09
CA GLY A 194 -7.83 -6.06 -22.22
C GLY A 194 -6.63 -6.79 -21.65
N GLU A 195 -6.47 -8.07 -22.00
CA GLU A 195 -5.23 -8.79 -21.79
C GLU A 195 -4.15 -8.10 -22.63
N HIS A 196 -3.65 -6.94 -22.18
CA HIS A 196 -2.49 -6.32 -22.78
C HIS A 196 -1.30 -7.22 -22.45
N PRO A 197 -0.72 -7.89 -23.47
CA PRO A 197 0.43 -8.73 -23.26
C PRO A 197 1.59 -7.78 -22.99
N ASP A 198 1.97 -7.71 -21.71
CA ASP A 198 2.95 -6.79 -21.16
C ASP A 198 2.43 -5.33 -21.09
N ILE A 199 2.56 -4.67 -19.93
CA ILE A 199 2.58 -3.20 -19.91
C ILE A 199 3.79 -2.86 -20.78
N ALA A 200 3.57 -2.27 -21.96
CA ALA A 200 4.65 -1.53 -22.59
C ALA A 200 5.18 -0.54 -21.53
N PRO A 201 6.50 -0.35 -21.38
CA PRO A 201 7.11 0.46 -20.31
C PRO A 201 6.46 1.84 -20.08
N SER A 202 5.67 2.35 -21.02
CA SER A 202 5.00 3.63 -21.01
C SER A 202 3.52 3.66 -20.57
N SER A 203 3.09 3.02 -19.47
CA SER A 203 1.75 3.32 -18.89
C SER A 203 1.86 4.43 -17.83
N PRO A 204 1.77 5.73 -18.20
CA PRO A 204 1.91 6.85 -17.27
C PRO A 204 0.84 6.85 -16.17
N GLU A 205 -0.30 6.21 -16.41
CA GLU A 205 -1.46 6.08 -15.52
C GLU A 205 -1.09 5.41 -14.18
N ILE A 206 -0.44 4.26 -14.23
CA ILE A 206 -0.02 3.51 -13.03
C ILE A 206 0.98 4.32 -12.22
N ARG A 207 1.92 5.00 -12.90
CA ARG A 207 2.87 5.90 -12.24
C ARG A 207 2.16 7.05 -11.56
N ARG A 208 1.19 7.70 -12.22
CA ARG A 208 0.44 8.82 -11.63
C ARG A 208 -0.32 8.38 -10.38
N SER A 209 -0.95 7.20 -10.42
CA SER A 209 -1.62 6.59 -9.27
C SER A 209 -0.63 6.28 -8.14
N CYS A 210 0.47 5.57 -8.40
CA CYS A 210 1.48 5.27 -7.37
C CYS A 210 2.16 6.53 -6.81
N CYS A 211 2.38 7.56 -7.64
CA CYS A 211 2.91 8.83 -7.18
C CYS A 211 1.88 9.68 -6.44
N ALA A 212 0.57 9.42 -6.59
CA ALA A 212 -0.46 10.13 -5.83
C ALA A 212 -0.40 9.78 -4.33
N SER A 213 -0.01 8.57 -3.97
CA SER A 213 0.19 8.18 -2.56
C SER A 213 1.50 8.71 -1.95
N SER A 214 2.54 8.90 -2.77
CA SER A 214 3.84 9.41 -2.31
C SER A 214 3.94 10.93 -2.34
N ARG A 215 3.09 11.61 -3.12
CA ARG A 215 2.95 13.07 -3.14
C ARG A 215 2.15 13.53 -1.93
N GLY A 216 2.73 13.39 -0.74
CA GLY A 216 2.34 14.30 0.34
C GLY A 216 2.60 15.73 -0.15
N ALA A 217 1.53 16.50 -0.37
CA ALA A 217 1.54 17.96 -0.54
C ALA A 217 2.36 18.56 -1.70
N ALA A 218 2.12 18.17 -2.96
CA ALA A 218 2.62 18.95 -4.11
C ALA A 218 1.61 19.22 -5.25
N ALA A 219 0.33 18.95 -5.06
CA ALA A 219 -0.70 19.38 -6.00
C ALA A 219 -2.04 19.57 -5.29
N ALA A 220 -2.18 20.70 -4.59
CA ALA A 220 -3.50 21.33 -4.53
C ALA A 220 -3.86 21.69 -5.99
N PRO A 221 -5.00 21.25 -6.54
CA PRO A 221 -5.45 21.80 -7.81
C PRO A 221 -5.74 23.28 -7.56
N ALA A 222 -5.01 24.14 -8.27
CA ALA A 222 -5.37 25.53 -8.40
C ALA A 222 -6.83 25.58 -8.86
N ARG A 223 -7.67 26.26 -8.06
CA ARG A 223 -9.02 26.65 -8.42
C ARG A 223 -9.01 27.29 -9.80
N GLU A 224 -9.76 26.73 -10.75
CA GLU A 224 -10.31 27.54 -11.84
C GLU A 224 -11.42 28.43 -11.27
N ALA A 225 -11.29 29.71 -11.59
CA ALA A 225 -12.19 30.81 -11.23
C ALA A 225 -13.46 30.83 -12.08
#